data_AF-A0A7X9DE93-F1
#
_entry.id   AF-A0A7X9DE93-F1
#
_cell.length_a   1.000
_cell.length_b   1.000
_cell.length_c   1.000
_cell.angle_alpha   90.00
_cell.angle_beta   90.00
_cell.angle_gamma   90.00
#
_symmetry.space_group_name_H-M   'P 1'
#
loop_
_entity.id
_entity.type
_entity.pdbx_description
1 polymer ?
#
loop_
_entity_poly.entity_id
_entity_poly.type
_entity_poly.pdbx_seq_one_letter_code
_entity_poly.pdbx_strand_id
1 'polypeptide(L)'
;MEIYSPKVTLLAITPNAEKLIEEAGRTCYLSLDRITEGSETNFIRRCIMNGHHSILEHASASFRVLGASRAFTHQMVRHRLASFSQQSQRYVNEEEFNFIIP
;
A
#
# COMPACT_ATOMS: atom_id res chain seq x y z
N MET A 1 -12.45 29.93 -0.41
CA MET A 1 -11.58 29.15 -1.31
C MET A 1 -10.49 28.53 -0.46
N GLU A 2 -10.59 27.23 -0.17
CA GLU A 2 -9.69 26.54 0.77
C GLU A 2 -8.58 25.81 0.03
N ILE A 3 -7.34 25.98 0.49
CA ILE A 3 -6.20 25.20 0.03
C ILE A 3 -6.22 23.88 0.80
N TYR A 4 -6.48 22.77 0.10
CA TYR A 4 -6.45 21.46 0.72
C TYR A 4 -5.01 20.93 0.74
N SER A 5 -4.46 20.74 1.94
CA SER A 5 -3.25 19.95 2.12
C SER A 5 -3.56 18.47 1.86
N PRO A 6 -2.65 17.71 1.22
CA PRO A 6 -2.84 16.29 1.03
C PRO A 6 -2.99 15.57 2.38
N LYS A 7 -4.02 14.76 2.53
CA LYS A 7 -4.23 13.93 3.71
C LYS A 7 -4.28 12.46 3.31
N VAL A 8 -3.39 11.69 3.91
CA VAL A 8 -3.32 10.23 3.73
C VAL A 8 -3.79 9.54 5.00
N THR A 9 -4.63 8.53 4.88
CA THR A 9 -5.15 7.76 6.01
C THR A 9 -5.09 6.28 5.68
N LEU A 10 -4.46 5.48 6.56
CA LEU A 10 -4.53 4.02 6.47
C LEU A 10 -5.94 3.56 6.82
N LEU A 11 -6.59 2.84 5.90
CA LEU A 11 -7.92 2.28 6.11
C LEU A 11 -7.87 0.83 6.60
N ALA A 12 -6.97 0.04 6.03
CA ALA A 12 -6.81 -1.36 6.35
C ALA A 12 -5.39 -1.81 6.00
N ILE A 13 -4.90 -2.81 6.74
CA ILE A 13 -3.66 -3.52 6.48
C ILE A 13 -3.86 -4.98 6.83
N THR A 14 -3.19 -5.89 6.12
CA THR A 14 -3.16 -7.31 6.48
C THR A 14 -2.74 -7.45 7.96
N PRO A 15 -3.56 -8.06 8.82
CA PRO A 15 -3.19 -8.28 10.22
C PRO A 15 -1.92 -9.12 10.32
N ASN A 16 -0.98 -8.73 11.18
CA ASN A 16 0.30 -9.41 11.35
C ASN A 16 1.10 -9.59 10.04
N ALA A 17 1.02 -8.62 9.13
CA ALA A 17 1.62 -8.68 7.79
C ALA A 17 3.04 -9.26 7.74
N GLU A 18 3.95 -8.80 8.63
CA GLU A 18 5.33 -9.29 8.63
C GLU A 18 5.45 -10.77 8.98
N LYS A 19 4.64 -11.26 9.94
CA LYS A 19 4.60 -12.68 10.30
C LYS A 19 4.09 -13.53 9.14
N LEU A 20 3.06 -13.05 8.43
CA LEU A 20 2.55 -13.71 7.23
C LEU A 20 3.61 -13.80 6.12
N ILE A 21 4.35 -12.72 5.89
CA ILE A 21 5.43 -12.68 4.89
C ILE A 21 6.55 -13.67 5.25
N GLU A 22 6.94 -13.74 6.53
CA GLU A 22 7.93 -14.71 6.99
C GLU A 22 7.45 -16.15 6.79
N GLU A 23 6.23 -16.47 7.19
CA GLU A 23 5.64 -17.81 7.03
C GLU A 23 5.57 -18.21 5.55
N ALA A 24 5.14 -17.31 4.67
CA ALA A 24 5.10 -17.54 3.23
C ALA A 24 6.51 -17.82 2.67
N GLY A 25 7.51 -17.01 3.04
CA GLY A 25 8.87 -17.21 2.57
C GLY A 25 9.53 -18.48 3.11
N ARG A 26 9.22 -18.89 4.35
CA ARG A 26 9.76 -20.11 4.95
C ARG A 26 9.08 -21.37 4.44
N THR A 27 7.83 -21.28 4.01
CA THR A 27 7.11 -22.35 3.29
C THR A 27 7.89 -22.82 2.06
N CYS A 28 8.49 -21.89 1.30
CA CYS A 28 9.27 -22.22 0.10
C CYS A 28 10.46 -23.16 0.35
N TYR A 29 10.98 -23.20 1.59
CA TYR A 29 12.15 -23.98 1.98
C TYR A 29 11.89 -24.91 3.16
N LEU A 30 10.61 -25.14 3.51
CA LEU A 30 10.18 -25.97 4.65
C LEU A 30 10.94 -25.64 5.96
N SER A 31 11.16 -24.35 6.23
CA SER A 31 11.98 -23.86 7.35
C SER A 31 11.16 -23.16 8.44
N LEU A 32 9.92 -23.62 8.65
CA LEU A 32 8.95 -23.06 9.59
C LEU A 32 9.39 -23.21 11.06
N ASP A 33 10.21 -24.22 11.36
CA ASP A 33 10.85 -24.46 12.65
C ASP A 33 11.73 -23.30 13.14
N ARG A 34 12.17 -22.43 12.23
CA ARG A 34 13.02 -21.28 12.50
C ARG A 34 12.26 -19.97 12.72
N ILE A 35 10.94 -20.02 12.84
CA ILE A 35 10.11 -18.87 13.21
C ILE A 35 10.21 -18.69 14.73
N THR A 36 10.61 -17.50 15.16
CA THR A 36 10.66 -17.11 16.57
C THR A 36 9.98 -15.75 16.74
N GLU A 37 9.69 -15.34 17.97
CA GLU A 37 9.17 -13.99 18.19
C GLU A 37 10.18 -12.93 17.70
N GLY A 38 9.77 -12.07 16.76
CA GLY A 38 10.60 -11.02 16.19
C GLY A 38 11.55 -11.47 15.07
N SER A 39 11.51 -12.73 14.61
CA SER A 39 12.35 -13.19 13.48
C SER A 39 11.97 -12.53 12.15
N GLU A 40 10.72 -12.08 12.02
CA GLU A 40 10.13 -11.57 10.79
C GLU A 40 10.94 -10.40 10.21
N THR A 41 11.36 -9.47 11.07
CA THR A 41 12.07 -8.26 10.64
C THR A 41 13.40 -8.59 9.96
N ASN A 42 14.21 -9.47 10.58
CA ASN A 42 15.52 -9.84 10.02
C ASN A 42 15.37 -10.76 8.80
N PHE A 43 14.40 -11.65 8.81
CA PHE A 43 14.10 -12.53 7.67
C PHE A 43 13.68 -11.71 6.44
N ILE A 44 12.72 -10.80 6.58
CA ILE A 44 12.21 -9.95 5.50
C ILE A 44 13.33 -9.09 4.93
N ARG A 45 14.14 -8.43 5.78
CA ARG A 45 15.29 -7.64 5.34
C ARG A 45 16.25 -8.44 4.47
N ARG A 46 16.59 -9.67 4.88
CA ARG A 46 17.47 -10.55 4.10
C ARG A 46 16.85 -10.97 2.77
N CYS A 47 15.57 -11.30 2.75
CA CYS A 47 14.85 -11.63 1.52
C CYS A 47 14.83 -10.45 0.53
N ILE A 48 14.63 -9.22 1.02
CA ILE A 48 14.71 -8.00 0.19
C ILE A 48 16.11 -7.85 -0.42
N MET A 49 17.17 -7.97 0.39
CA MET A 49 18.56 -7.86 -0.08
C MET A 49 18.92 -8.93 -1.12
N ASN A 50 18.35 -10.12 -0.99
CA ASN A 50 18.57 -11.24 -1.91
C ASN A 50 17.67 -11.20 -3.17
N GLY A 51 16.79 -10.20 -3.31
CA GLY A 51 15.89 -10.09 -4.46
C GLY A 51 14.67 -11.01 -4.43
N HIS A 52 14.37 -11.62 -3.28
CA HIS A 52 13.21 -12.51 -3.11
C HIS A 52 11.95 -11.68 -2.81
N HIS A 53 11.51 -10.86 -3.76
CA HIS A 53 10.43 -9.86 -3.52
C HIS A 53 9.03 -10.44 -3.58
N SER A 54 8.82 -11.59 -4.23
CA SER A 54 7.48 -12.19 -4.39
C SER A 54 6.77 -12.48 -3.07
N ILE A 55 7.52 -12.74 -1.99
CA ILE A 55 6.92 -12.99 -0.67
C ILE A 55 6.25 -11.74 -0.07
N LEU A 56 6.65 -10.55 -0.51
CA LEU A 56 6.10 -9.29 -0.03
C LEU A 56 4.66 -9.08 -0.52
N GLU A 57 4.28 -9.73 -1.62
CA GLU A 57 2.95 -9.65 -2.23
C GLU A 57 1.85 -10.33 -1.39
N HIS A 58 2.22 -11.12 -0.36
CA HIS A 58 1.27 -11.72 0.57
C HIS A 58 0.62 -10.71 1.54
N ALA A 59 1.18 -9.50 1.67
CA ALA A 59 0.62 -8.45 2.50
C ALA A 59 0.10 -7.28 1.64
N SER A 60 -0.98 -6.65 2.09
CA SER A 60 -1.56 -5.49 1.42
C SER A 60 -1.95 -4.41 2.42
N ALA A 61 -1.95 -3.15 1.98
CA ALA A 61 -2.43 -2.00 2.72
C ALA A 61 -3.29 -1.12 1.81
N SER A 62 -4.39 -0.60 2.35
CA SER A 62 -5.32 0.28 1.66
C SER A 62 -5.33 1.65 2.29
N PHE A 63 -5.18 2.68 1.46
CA PHE A 63 -5.10 4.08 1.90
C PHE A 63 -6.24 4.90 1.28
N ARG A 64 -6.72 5.87 2.06
CA ARG A 64 -7.50 7.00 1.54
C ARG A 64 -6.56 8.18 1.33
N VAL A 65 -6.62 8.76 0.14
CA VAL A 65 -5.89 9.98 -0.20
C VAL A 65 -6.89 11.07 -0.53
N LEU A 66 -6.90 12.13 0.26
CA LEU A 66 -7.67 13.36 0.04
C LEU A 66 -6.70 14.50 -0.33
N GLY A 67 -7.19 15.51 -1.05
CA GLY A 67 -6.34 16.63 -1.48
C GLY A 67 -5.34 16.25 -2.58
N ALA A 68 -5.63 15.20 -3.37
CA ALA A 68 -4.84 14.81 -4.53
C ALA A 68 -5.36 15.50 -5.80
N SER A 69 -4.44 16.06 -6.59
CA SER A 69 -4.80 16.66 -7.89
C SER A 69 -5.20 15.58 -8.91
N ARG A 70 -6.01 15.97 -9.91
CA ARG A 70 -6.37 15.06 -11.02
C ARG A 70 -5.12 14.61 -11.79
N ALA A 71 -4.18 15.52 -12.03
CA ALA A 71 -2.90 15.21 -12.66
C ALA A 71 -2.10 14.16 -11.87
N PHE A 72 -2.04 14.29 -10.54
CA PHE A 72 -1.42 13.28 -9.67
C PHE A 72 -2.11 11.92 -9.83
N THR A 73 -3.45 11.87 -9.71
CA THR A 73 -4.17 10.59 -9.82
C THR A 73 -4.01 9.94 -11.19
N HIS A 74 -3.86 10.72 -12.26
CA HIS A 74 -3.64 10.22 -13.61
C HIS A 74 -2.26 9.52 -13.75
N GLN A 75 -1.25 9.95 -12.99
CA GLN A 75 0.01 9.21 -12.89
C GLN A 75 -0.13 7.99 -11.98
N MET A 76 -0.82 8.14 -10.85
CA MET A 76 -0.96 7.06 -9.86
C MET A 76 -1.63 5.81 -10.44
N VAL A 77 -2.71 5.96 -11.23
CA VAL A 77 -3.43 4.82 -11.82
C VAL A 77 -2.63 4.06 -12.89
N ARG A 78 -1.43 4.54 -13.26
CA ARG A 78 -0.51 3.79 -14.15
C ARG A 78 0.19 2.64 -13.44
N HIS A 79 0.19 2.62 -12.10
CA HIS A 79 0.65 1.48 -11.32
C HIS A 79 -0.41 0.37 -11.34
N ARG A 80 -0.20 -0.63 -12.19
CA ARG A 80 -1.19 -1.69 -12.47
C ARG A 80 -1.32 -2.75 -11.36
N LEU A 81 -0.29 -2.89 -10.51
CA LEU A 81 -0.31 -3.79 -9.36
C LEU A 81 -0.86 -3.07 -8.12
N ALA A 82 -2.07 -2.53 -8.26
CA ALA A 82 -2.83 -1.84 -7.23
C ALA A 82 -4.31 -1.78 -7.62
N SER A 83 -5.18 -1.56 -6.63
CA SER A 83 -6.62 -1.42 -6.84
C SER A 83 -7.06 0.00 -6.46
N PHE A 84 -7.86 0.63 -7.30
CA PHE A 84 -8.25 2.04 -7.12
C PHE A 84 -9.76 2.21 -7.17
N SER A 85 -10.27 3.03 -6.23
CA SER A 85 -11.62 3.61 -6.29
C SER A 85 -11.46 5.12 -6.18
N GLN A 86 -11.84 5.85 -7.22
CA GLN A 86 -11.64 7.29 -7.32
C GLN A 86 -12.97 8.04 -7.37
N GLN A 87 -13.02 9.22 -6.74
CA GLN A 87 -14.17 10.12 -6.84
C GLN A 87 -14.49 10.42 -8.31
N SER A 88 -15.72 10.08 -8.71
CA SER A 88 -16.20 10.26 -10.07
C SER A 88 -16.80 11.65 -10.26
N GLN A 89 -16.24 12.43 -11.18
CA GLN A 89 -16.80 13.73 -11.60
C GLN A 89 -18.14 13.59 -12.35
N ARG A 90 -18.52 12.36 -12.73
CA ARG A 90 -19.80 12.09 -13.38
C ARG A 90 -20.97 12.04 -12.39
N TYR A 91 -20.69 11.84 -11.11
CA TYR A 91 -21.72 11.58 -10.07
C TYR A 91 -21.61 12.49 -8.86
N VAL A 92 -20.44 13.06 -8.58
CA VAL A 92 -20.25 13.99 -7.45
C VAL A 92 -20.34 15.41 -7.96
N ASN A 93 -21.20 16.22 -7.34
CA ASN A 93 -21.31 17.65 -7.62
C ASN A 93 -20.02 18.36 -7.18
N GLU A 94 -19.40 19.11 -8.10
CA GLU A 94 -18.17 19.88 -7.88
C GLU A 94 -18.41 21.40 -8.10
N GLU A 95 -19.64 21.89 -7.88
CA GLU A 95 -20.00 23.32 -7.97
C GLU A 95 -19.10 24.25 -7.15
N GLU A 96 -18.55 23.75 -6.02
CA GLU A 96 -17.45 24.39 -5.30
C GLU A 96 -16.12 23.71 -5.64
N PHE A 97 -15.50 24.14 -6.74
CA PHE A 97 -14.25 23.54 -7.22
C PHE A 97 -13.08 23.87 -6.28
N ASN A 98 -12.58 22.84 -5.58
CA ASN A 98 -11.34 22.93 -4.82
C ASN A 98 -10.15 22.64 -5.74
N PHE A 99 -9.03 23.35 -5.57
CA PHE A 99 -7.79 23.08 -6.31
C PHE A 99 -6.64 22.79 -5.36
N ILE A 100 -5.64 22.09 -5.89
CA ILE A 100 -4.42 21.72 -5.18
C ILE A 100 -3.29 22.56 -5.75
N ILE A 101 -2.54 23.23 -4.87
CA ILE A 101 -1.32 23.96 -5.25
C ILE A 101 -0.20 22.93 -5.47
N PRO A 102 0.55 23.02 -6.59
CA PRO A 102 1.72 22.18 -6.84
C PRO A 102 2.76 22.19 -5.71
#